data_AF-V5EPR0-F1
#
_entry.id   AF-V5EPR0-F1
#
_cell.length_a   1.000
_cell.length_b   1.000
_cell.length_c   1.000
_cell.angle_alpha   90.00
_cell.angle_beta   90.00
_cell.angle_gamma   90.00
#
_symmetry.space_group_name_H-M   'P 1'
#
loop_
_entity.id
_entity.type
_entity.pdbx_description
1 polymer ?
#
loop_
_entity_poly.entity_id
_entity_poly.type
_entity_poly.pdbx_seq_one_letter_code
_entity_poly.pdbx_strand_id
1 'polypeptide(L)' 'MALSFLQKLNRDLLVELSTKQLSVHIVGTGEKVKLSPYIAIETKGKKKTVLAVGDKAKSLGGQTLLC' A
#
# COMPACT_ATOMS: atom_id res chain seq x y z
N MET A 1 -3.37 -10.35 3.39
CA MET A 1 -4.60 -9.81 2.75
C MET A 1 -4.35 -8.56 1.91
N ALA A 2 -3.74 -7.48 2.43
CA ALA A 2 -3.52 -6.27 1.64
C ALA A 2 -2.53 -6.45 0.46
N LEU A 3 -1.46 -7.24 0.64
CA LEU A 3 -0.48 -7.48 -0.43
C LEU A 3 -1.08 -8.27 -1.61
N SER A 4 -1.89 -9.29 -1.34
CA SER A 4 -2.59 -10.07 -2.37
C SER A 4 -3.69 -9.27 -3.08
N PHE A 5 -4.29 -8.29 -2.40
CA PHE A 5 -5.22 -7.34 -3.01
C PHE A 5 -4.51 -6.43 -4.02
N LEU A 6 -3.35 -5.89 -3.63
CA LEU A 6 -2.48 -5.09 -4.51
C LEU A 6 -1.74 -5.91 -5.58
N GLN A 7 -1.93 -7.23 -5.65
CA GLN A 7 -1.49 -8.02 -6.80
C GLN A 7 -2.56 -8.07 -7.89
N LYS A 8 -3.80 -7.62 -7.61
CA LYS A 8 -4.92 -7.57 -8.56
C LYS A 8 -5.00 -6.24 -9.34
N LEU A 9 -3.93 -5.43 -9.37
CA LEU A 9 -3.90 -4.07 -9.97
C LEU A 9 -4.08 -4.03 -11.50
N ASN A 10 -4.37 -5.16 -12.15
CA ASN A 10 -4.68 -5.22 -13.58
C ASN A 10 -6.12 -4.73 -13.89
N ARG A 11 -6.67 -3.85 -13.03
CA ARG A 11 -8.03 -3.32 -13.06
C ARG A 11 -7.99 -1.86 -12.62
N ASP A 12 -9.00 -1.10 -12.99
CA ASP A 12 -9.16 0.28 -12.53
C ASP A 12 -9.37 0.32 -11.01
N LEU A 13 -8.68 1.28 -10.38
CA LEU A 13 -8.67 1.46 -8.94
C LEU A 13 -9.15 2.85 -8.58
N LEU A 14 -10.05 2.92 -7.60
CA LEU A 14 -10.33 4.17 -6.90
C LEU A 14 -9.51 4.19 -5.61
N VAL A 15 -8.68 5.22 -5.47
CA VAL A 15 -7.81 5.41 -4.32
C VAL A 15 -8.24 6.67 -3.58
N GLU A 16 -8.73 6.51 -2.35
CA GLU A 16 -9.13 7.61 -1.49
C GLU A 16 -8.11 7.75 -0.35
N LEU A 17 -7.49 8.93 -0.26
CA LEU A 17 -6.52 9.26 0.79
C LEU A 17 -7.17 10.17 1.83
N SER A 18 -7.01 9.81 3.09
CA SER A 18 -7.27 10.68 4.24
C SER A 18 -6.01 10.81 5.09
N THR A 19 -6.01 11.73 6.06
CA THR A 19 -4.87 11.98 6.96
C THR A 19 -4.39 10.76 7.73
N LYS A 20 -5.23 9.71 7.89
CA LYS A 20 -4.90 8.51 8.67
C LYS A 20 -5.12 7.19 7.93
N GLN A 21 -5.73 7.22 6.76
CA GLN A 21 -6.22 6.02 6.09
C GLN A 21 -6.19 6.17 4.57
N LEU A 22 -5.67 5.14 3.91
CA LEU A 22 -5.77 4.88 2.49
C LEU A 22 -6.86 3.84 2.27
N SER A 23 -7.89 4.18 1.49
CA SER A 23 -8.89 3.23 1.01
C SER A 23 -8.64 2.94 -0.46
N VAL A 24 -8.52 1.65 -0.82
CA VAL A 24 -8.40 1.22 -2.21
C VAL A 24 -9.59 0.36 -2.55
N HIS A 25 -10.21 0.69 -3.68
CA HIS A 25 -11.39 0.01 -4.22
C HIS A 25 -11.09 -0.50 -5.62
N ILE A 26 -11.45 -1.75 -5.91
CA ILE A 26 -11.43 -2.26 -7.28
C ILE A 26 -12.79 -1.93 -7.91
N VAL A 27 -12.76 -1.17 -9.00
CA VAL A 27 -13.99 -0.73 -9.67
C VAL A 27 -14.75 -1.95 -10.22
N GLY A 28 -16.06 -1.98 -10.02
CA GLY A 28 -16.95 -3.02 -10.54
C GLY A 28 -16.97 -4.35 -9.77
N THR A 29 -16.18 -4.51 -8.69
CA THR A 29 -16.18 -5.77 -7.90
C THR A 29 -16.72 -5.62 -6.49
N GLY A 30 -16.85 -4.40 -5.99
CA GLY A 30 -17.17 -4.12 -4.59
C GLY A 30 -16.03 -4.45 -3.60
N GLU A 31 -14.90 -4.99 -4.08
CA GLU A 31 -13.75 -5.26 -3.22
C GLU A 31 -13.11 -3.95 -2.74
N LYS A 32 -13.05 -3.75 -1.41
CA LYS A 32 -12.42 -2.61 -0.74
C LYS A 32 -11.41 -3.09 0.27
N VAL A 33 -10.27 -2.42 0.35
CA VAL A 33 -9.31 -2.56 1.45
C VAL A 33 -9.01 -1.21 2.08
N LYS A 34 -8.91 -1.20 3.41
CA LYS A 34 -8.45 -0.05 4.19
C LYS A 34 -7.06 -0.37 4.73
N LEU A 35 -6.11 0.52 4.51
CA LEU A 35 -4.75 0.39 5.00
C LEU A 35 -4.27 1.74 5.54
N SER A 36 -3.39 1.70 6.55
CA SER A 36 -2.63 2.88 6.95
C SER A 36 -1.79 3.36 5.75
N PRO A 37 -1.60 4.68 5.55
CA PRO A 37 -1.00 5.25 4.35
C PRO A 37 0.54 5.14 4.33
N TYR A 38 1.07 3.96 4.68
CA TYR A 38 2.50 3.66 4.69
C TYR A 38 2.79 2.55 3.68
N ILE A 39 3.82 2.74 2.86
CA ILE A 39 4.32 1.74 1.90
C ILE A 39 5.83 1.64 2.10
N ALA A 40 6.33 0.43 2.35
CA ALA A 40 7.76 0.16 2.45
C ALA A 40 8.25 -0.43 1.12
N ILE A 41 9.21 0.25 0.48
CA ILE A 41 9.75 -0.13 -0.83
C ILE A 41 11.23 -0.45 -0.66
N GLU A 42 11.65 -1.64 -1.07
CA GLU A 42 13.08 -1.98 -1.22
C GLU A 42 13.53 -1.68 -2.64
N THR A 43 14.66 -0.99 -2.77
CA THR A 43 15.31 -0.74 -4.06
C THR A 43 16.60 -1.54 -4.16
N LYS A 44 16.66 -2.48 -5.10
CA LYS A 44 17.87 -3.27 -5.42
C LYS A 44 18.25 -3.00 -6.88
N GLY A 45 19.28 -2.18 -7.08
CA GLY A 45 19.64 -1.68 -8.41
C GLY A 45 18.48 -0.90 -9.04
N LYS A 46 18.01 -1.34 -10.22
CA LYS A 46 16.84 -0.74 -10.91
C LYS A 46 15.49 -1.32 -10.48
N LYS A 47 15.47 -2.40 -9.69
CA LYS A 47 14.24 -3.09 -9.29
C LYS A 47 13.68 -2.49 -7.99
N LYS A 48 12.41 -2.11 -8.02
CA LYS A 48 11.63 -1.68 -6.85
C LYS A 48 10.67 -2.79 -6.45
N THR A 49 10.67 -3.19 -5.18
CA THR A 49 9.77 -4.23 -4.66
C THR A 49 9.03 -3.68 -3.44
N VAL A 50 7.70 -3.83 -3.42
CA VAL A 50 6.88 -3.51 -2.24
C VAL A 50 7.10 -4.60 -1.20
N LEU A 51 7.71 -4.25 -0.06
CA LEU A 51 7.96 -5.18 1.05
C LEU A 51 6.75 -5.31 1.98
N ALA A 52 6.10 -4.18 2.27
CA ALA A 52 4.97 -4.11 3.17
C ALA A 52 4.12 -2.88 2.89
N VAL A 53 2.88 -2.92 3.35
CA VAL A 53 1.94 -1.79 3.36
C VAL A 53 1.25 -1.69 4.72
N GLY A 54 0.72 -0.53 5.08
CA GLY A 54 0.02 -0.32 6.34
C GLY A 54 0.94 -0.29 7.55
N ASP A 55 0.46 -0.74 8.70
CA ASP A 55 1.22 -0.64 9.96
C ASP A 55 2.52 -1.46 9.95
N LYS A 56 2.55 -2.56 9.17
CA LYS A 56 3.78 -3.33 8.94
C LYS A 56 4.83 -2.52 8.15
N ALA A 57 4.41 -1.65 7.24
CA ALA A 57 5.33 -0.72 6.58
C ALA A 57 5.81 0.36 7.57
N LYS A 58 4.90 0.88 8.41
CA LYS A 58 5.24 1.85 9.45
C LYS A 58 6.30 1.32 10.42
N SER A 59 6.19 0.08 10.85
CA SER A 59 7.18 -0.55 11.76
C SER A 59 8.54 -0.75 11.10
N LEU A 60 8.59 -0.93 9.78
CA LEU A 60 9.85 -1.01 9.02
C LEU A 60 10.47 0.37 8.75
N GLY A 61 9.63 1.42 8.69
CA GLY A 61 10.04 2.81 8.46
C GLY A 61 10.70 3.49 9.67
N GLY A 62 10.61 2.91 10.86
CA GLY A 62 11.21 3.43 12.09
C GLY A 62 12.74 3.58 12.06
N GLN A 63 13.41 3.10 11.01
CA GLN A 63 14.86 3.31 10.81
C GLN A 63 15.20 4.44 9.83
N THR A 64 14.28 5.04 9.06
CA THR A 64 14.68 6.02 8.01
C THR A 64 13.62 7.08 7.60
N LEU A 65 12.46 7.21 8.24
CA LEU A 65 11.47 8.23 7.86
C LEU A 65 11.32 9.32 8.94
N LEU A 66 12.08 10.41 8.79
CA LEU A 66 11.71 11.72 9.34
C LEU A 66 10.53 12.26 8.52
N CYS A 67 9.55 12.76 9.27
CA CYS A 67 8.20 13.19 8.92
C CYS A 67 8.03 13.90 7.56
#